data_AF-A0A227PHY4-F1
#
_entry.id   AF-A0A227PHY4-F1
#
_cell.length_a   1.000
_cell.length_b   1.000
_cell.length_c   1.000
_cell.angle_alpha   90.00
_cell.angle_beta   90.00
_cell.angle_gamma   90.00
#
_symmetry.space_group_name_H-M   'P 1'
#
loop_
_entity.id
_entity.type
_entity.pdbx_description
1 polymer ?
#
loop_
_entity_poly.entity_id
_entity_poly.type
_entity_poly.pdbx_seq_one_letter_code
_entity_poly.pdbx_strand_id
1 'polypeptide(L)'
;MENSIREVYGVVNGYVYIFDIKTRIQNKSDLEPIIINDIAISENLSMKFRYILGSLNFMFSETLSTNYNAEKRQSLAVKIIKLLLKIVEAFEDNTDINSIEERIYQIDSDWGELRSKKAHYQLKN
;
A
#
# COMPACT_ATOMS: atom_id res chain seq x y z
N MET A 1 21.62 18.58 -1.49
CA MET A 1 20.97 17.37 -0.96
C MET A 1 19.90 16.98 -1.94
N GLU A 2 20.12 15.91 -2.70
CA GLU A 2 19.09 15.33 -3.55
C GLU A 2 17.96 14.84 -2.64
N ASN A 3 16.80 15.48 -2.72
CA ASN A 3 15.56 14.89 -2.23
C ASN A 3 15.22 13.75 -3.20
N SER A 4 15.94 12.63 -3.10
CA SER A 4 15.47 11.38 -3.68
C SER A 4 14.13 11.11 -3.02
N ILE A 5 13.05 11.15 -3.79
CA ILE A 5 11.71 10.78 -3.34
C ILE A 5 11.86 9.38 -2.74
N ARG A 6 11.87 9.27 -1.41
CA ARG A 6 11.96 7.96 -0.75
C ARG A 6 10.71 7.20 -1.12
N GLU A 7 10.90 5.95 -1.53
CA GLU A 7 9.79 5.02 -1.71
C GLU A 7 8.97 4.96 -0.42
N VAL A 8 7.64 5.01 -0.53
CA VAL A 8 6.76 4.99 0.64
C VAL A 8 6.52 3.58 1.16
N TYR A 9 6.98 2.60 0.40
CA TYR A 9 6.95 1.17 0.71
C TYR A 9 8.31 0.58 0.36
N GLY A 10 8.83 -0.28 1.24
CA GLY A 10 10.04 -1.05 0.98
C GLY A 10 10.06 -2.35 1.78
N VAL A 11 10.90 -3.28 1.36
CA VAL A 11 11.13 -4.54 2.09
C VAL A 11 12.59 -4.58 2.52
N VAL A 12 12.83 -4.62 3.83
CA VAL A 12 14.18 -4.68 4.40
C VAL A 12 14.27 -5.86 5.37
N ASN A 13 15.22 -6.76 5.13
CA ASN A 13 15.39 -8.01 5.89
C ASN A 13 14.09 -8.82 6.00
N GLY A 14 13.30 -8.85 4.93
CA GLY A 14 12.02 -9.54 4.86
C GLY A 14 10.86 -8.84 5.58
N TYR A 15 11.05 -7.68 6.20
CA TYR A 15 9.96 -6.90 6.81
C TYR A 15 9.51 -5.79 5.88
N VAL A 16 8.19 -5.59 5.81
CA VAL A 16 7.60 -4.46 5.09
C VAL A 16 7.71 -3.19 5.93
N TYR A 17 8.20 -2.13 5.30
CA TYR A 17 8.22 -0.77 5.81
C TYR A 17 7.26 0.09 5.01
N ILE A 18 6.48 0.92 5.70
CA ILE A 18 5.61 1.93 5.09
C ILE A 18 5.95 3.27 5.73
N PHE A 19 6.34 4.28 4.95
CA PHE A 19 6.86 5.56 5.47
C PHE A 19 7.95 5.41 6.55
N ASP A 20 8.92 4.52 6.31
CA ASP A 20 9.97 4.16 7.29
C ASP A 20 9.45 3.51 8.60
N ILE A 21 8.14 3.22 8.72
CA ILE A 21 7.53 2.50 9.83
C ILE A 21 7.65 1.00 9.57
N LYS A 22 8.38 0.29 10.45
CA LYS A 22 8.45 -1.17 10.41
C LYS A 22 7.07 -1.76 10.79
N THR A 23 6.49 -2.54 9.88
CA THR A 23 5.21 -3.22 10.13
C THR A 23 5.42 -4.64 10.66
N ARG A 24 4.33 -5.29 11.07
CA ARG A 24 4.30 -6.72 11.40
C ARG A 24 4.09 -7.63 10.19
N ILE A 25 4.18 -7.07 8.98
CA ILE A 25 4.07 -7.80 7.72
C ILE A 25 5.48 -8.23 7.30
N GLN A 26 5.66 -9.51 7.01
CA GLN A 26 6.87 -10.07 6.44
C GLN A 26 6.62 -10.49 4.99
N ASN A 27 7.49 -10.05 4.09
CA ASN A 27 7.56 -10.44 2.69
C ASN A 27 9.01 -10.85 2.40
N LYS A 28 9.36 -12.11 2.66
CA LYS A 28 10.74 -12.60 2.57
C LYS A 28 11.19 -12.86 1.13
N SER A 29 10.28 -13.35 0.30
CA SER A 29 10.47 -13.54 -1.14
C SER A 29 9.12 -13.56 -1.85
N ASP A 30 9.13 -13.44 -3.18
CA ASP A 30 7.91 -13.54 -3.98
C ASP A 30 7.30 -14.95 -4.00
N LEU A 31 8.12 -15.97 -3.71
CA LEU A 31 7.73 -17.38 -3.72
C LEU A 31 7.20 -17.87 -2.36
N GLU A 32 7.47 -17.14 -1.28
CA GLU A 32 6.97 -17.49 0.04
C GLU A 32 5.63 -16.79 0.32
N PRO A 33 4.77 -17.35 1.18
CA PRO A 33 3.59 -16.63 1.65
C PRO A 33 3.97 -15.38 2.45
N ILE A 34 3.13 -14.34 2.38
CA ILE A 34 3.23 -13.21 3.29
C ILE A 34 2.87 -13.68 4.70
N ILE A 35 3.61 -13.21 5.70
CA ILE A 35 3.30 -13.44 7.11
C ILE A 35 2.83 -12.13 7.72
N ILE A 36 1.68 -12.13 8.37
CA ILE A 36 1.12 -10.97 9.07
C ILE A 36 0.82 -11.40 10.49
N ASN A 37 1.36 -10.72 11.51
CA ASN A 37 1.16 -11.09 12.91
C ASN A 37 1.49 -12.57 13.18
N ASP A 38 2.62 -13.04 12.65
CA ASP A 38 3.09 -14.44 12.74
C ASP A 38 2.17 -15.48 12.09
N ILE A 39 1.16 -15.05 11.32
CA ILE A 39 0.26 -15.91 10.56
C ILE A 39 0.63 -15.85 9.08
N ALA A 40 0.98 -16.98 8.49
CA ALA A 40 1.14 -17.11 7.05
C ALA A 40 -0.23 -17.10 6.36
N ILE A 41 -0.44 -16.18 5.43
CA ILE A 41 -1.68 -16.10 4.64
C ILE A 41 -1.59 -16.98 3.38
N SER A 42 -2.71 -17.24 2.71
CA SER A 42 -2.70 -18.05 1.48
C SER A 42 -1.85 -17.40 0.37
N GLU A 43 -1.36 -18.21 -0.57
CA GLU A 43 -0.57 -17.72 -1.71
C GLU A 43 -1.36 -16.70 -2.55
N ASN A 44 -2.63 -16.99 -2.82
CA ASN A 44 -3.52 -16.09 -3.56
C ASN A 44 -3.67 -14.73 -2.85
N LEU A 45 -3.86 -14.74 -1.53
CA LEU A 45 -3.99 -13.52 -0.74
C LEU A 45 -2.66 -12.77 -0.65
N SER A 46 -1.54 -13.50 -0.56
CA SER A 46 -0.19 -12.95 -0.62
C SER A 46 0.06 -12.21 -1.93
N MET A 47 -0.24 -12.83 -3.07
CA MET A 47 -0.10 -12.20 -4.39
C MET A 47 -0.95 -10.94 -4.52
N LYS A 48 -2.23 -11.02 -4.11
CA LYS A 48 -3.13 -9.85 -4.09
C LYS A 48 -2.54 -8.72 -3.26
N PHE A 49 -2.07 -9.03 -2.05
CA PHE A 49 -1.57 -8.01 -1.14
C PHE A 49 -0.24 -7.39 -1.62
N ARG A 50 0.68 -8.19 -2.18
CA ARG A 50 1.88 -7.66 -2.87
C ARG A 50 1.51 -6.68 -3.98
N TYR A 51 0.53 -7.06 -4.80
CA TYR A 51 0.07 -6.22 -5.90
C TYR A 51 -0.51 -4.89 -5.40
N ILE A 52 -1.31 -4.91 -4.33
CA ILE A 52 -1.83 -3.70 -3.69
C ILE A 52 -0.69 -2.80 -3.20
N LEU A 53 0.26 -3.34 -2.43
CA LEU A 53 1.40 -2.58 -1.87
C LEU A 53 2.25 -1.94 -2.98
N GLY A 54 2.62 -2.71 -3.99
CA GLY A 54 3.37 -2.22 -5.15
C GLY A 54 2.59 -1.15 -5.92
N SER A 55 1.29 -1.35 -6.12
CA SER A 55 0.42 -0.39 -6.82
C SER A 55 0.29 0.93 -6.05
N LEU A 56 0.18 0.90 -4.72
CA LEU A 56 0.13 2.10 -3.90
C LEU A 56 1.45 2.88 -3.95
N ASN A 57 2.59 2.19 -3.87
CA ASN A 57 3.90 2.81 -3.98
C ASN A 57 4.09 3.50 -5.35
N PHE A 58 3.72 2.79 -6.42
CA PHE A 58 3.76 3.33 -7.77
C PHE A 58 2.82 4.53 -7.92
N MET A 59 1.56 4.41 -7.49
CA MET A 59 0.58 5.49 -7.55
C MET A 59 1.04 6.73 -6.79
N PHE A 60 1.68 6.57 -5.63
CA PHE A 60 2.22 7.69 -4.87
C PHE A 60 3.34 8.39 -5.64
N SER A 61 4.32 7.61 -6.11
CA SER A 61 5.47 8.12 -6.88
C SER A 61 5.01 8.86 -8.14
N GLU A 62 4.09 8.26 -8.89
CA GLU A 62 3.50 8.86 -10.10
C GLU A 62 2.72 10.13 -9.77
N THR A 63 1.96 10.15 -8.68
CA THR A 63 1.22 11.34 -8.24
C THR A 63 2.17 12.50 -7.99
N LEU A 64 3.29 12.26 -7.31
CA LEU A 64 4.29 13.29 -7.02
C LEU A 64 5.03 13.77 -8.27
N SER A 65 5.32 12.87 -9.22
CA SER A 65 6.05 13.21 -10.45
C SER A 65 5.19 13.90 -11.50
N THR A 66 3.87 13.91 -11.35
CA THR A 66 3.00 14.46 -12.39
C THR A 66 2.82 15.98 -12.29
N ASN A 67 2.91 16.64 -13.45
CA ASN A 67 2.69 18.08 -13.63
C ASN A 67 1.19 18.46 -13.72
N TYR A 68 0.34 17.86 -12.88
CA TYR A 68 -1.06 18.28 -12.72
C TYR A 68 -1.19 19.48 -11.78
N ASN A 69 -2.39 20.08 -11.74
CA ASN A 69 -2.79 21.05 -10.72
C ASN A 69 -2.35 20.58 -9.31
N ALA A 70 -1.63 21.46 -8.60
CA ALA A 70 -1.00 21.14 -7.32
C ALA A 70 -2.01 20.68 -6.25
N GLU A 71 -3.21 21.26 -6.21
CA GLU A 71 -4.27 20.89 -5.25
C GLU A 71 -4.78 19.47 -5.52
N LYS A 72 -5.02 19.12 -6.79
CA LYS A 72 -5.43 17.77 -7.18
C LYS A 72 -4.35 16.75 -6.83
N ARG A 73 -3.09 17.08 -7.10
CA ARG A 73 -1.93 16.25 -6.76
C ARG A 73 -1.84 16.01 -5.25
N GLN A 74 -1.90 17.07 -4.45
CA GLN A 74 -1.85 16.98 -2.99
C GLN A 74 -3.03 16.18 -2.44
N SER A 75 -4.25 16.42 -2.95
CA SER A 75 -5.44 15.67 -2.54
C SER A 75 -5.29 14.17 -2.80
N LEU A 76 -4.77 13.79 -3.97
CA LEU A 76 -4.53 12.39 -4.30
C LEU A 76 -3.43 11.78 -3.44
N ALA A 77 -2.32 12.49 -3.24
CA ALA A 77 -1.23 12.04 -2.37
C ALA A 77 -1.72 11.78 -0.94
N VAL A 78 -2.52 12.69 -0.36
CA VAL A 78 -3.12 12.51 0.98
C VAL A 78 -4.00 11.27 1.05
N LYS A 79 -4.79 10.98 0.00
CA LYS A 79 -5.63 9.76 -0.04
C LYS A 79 -4.78 8.49 -0.07
N ILE A 80 -3.69 8.49 -0.84
CA ILE A 80 -2.76 7.35 -0.89
C ILE A 80 -2.06 7.17 0.47
N ILE A 81 -1.60 8.26 1.09
CA ILE A 81 -1.00 8.24 2.44
C ILE A 81 -1.98 7.65 3.46
N LYS A 82 -3.24 8.08 3.46
CA LYS A 82 -4.27 7.55 4.36
C LYS A 82 -4.46 6.04 4.21
N LEU A 83 -4.47 5.53 2.97
CA LEU A 83 -4.63 4.10 2.73
C LEU A 83 -3.39 3.31 3.17
N LEU A 84 -2.19 3.84 2.96
CA LEU A 84 -0.95 3.26 3.45
C LEU A 84 -0.90 3.22 4.99
N LEU A 85 -1.31 4.29 5.68
CA LEU A 85 -1.41 4.30 7.15
C LEU A 85 -2.47 3.33 7.66
N LYS A 86 -3.61 3.20 6.96
CA LYS A 86 -4.61 2.18 7.27
C LYS A 86 -4.04 0.76 7.22
N ILE A 87 -3.10 0.48 6.30
CA ILE A 87 -2.42 -0.82 6.26
C ILE A 87 -1.56 -1.02 7.52
N VAL A 88 -0.82 0.01 7.96
CA VAL A 88 -0.03 -0.06 9.19
C VAL A 88 -0.94 -0.38 10.37
N GLU A 89 -1.98 0.42 10.60
CA GLU A 89 -2.92 0.27 11.71
C GLU A 89 -3.70 -1.04 11.64
N ALA A 90 -4.06 -1.50 10.44
CA ALA A 90 -4.85 -2.71 10.25
C ALA A 90 -4.16 -3.96 10.81
N PHE A 91 -2.83 -3.97 10.94
CA PHE A 91 -2.08 -5.15 11.35
C PHE A 91 -1.19 -4.91 12.57
N GLU A 92 -1.42 -3.86 13.35
CA GLU A 92 -0.68 -3.61 14.60
C GLU A 92 -1.08 -4.55 15.75
N ASP A 93 -2.36 -4.94 15.82
CA ASP A 93 -2.89 -5.79 16.88
C ASP A 93 -2.90 -7.27 16.51
N ASN A 94 -2.83 -8.15 17.51
CA ASN A 94 -3.00 -9.59 17.33
C ASN A 94 -4.37 -9.87 16.71
N THR A 95 -4.36 -10.18 15.41
CA THR A 95 -5.54 -10.45 14.60
C THR A 95 -5.50 -11.90 14.14
N ASP A 96 -6.64 -12.58 14.14
CA ASP A 96 -6.76 -13.91 13.55
C ASP A 96 -6.76 -13.88 12.01
N ILE A 97 -6.64 -15.05 11.38
CA ILE A 97 -6.55 -15.19 9.92
C ILE A 97 -7.77 -14.63 9.18
N ASN A 98 -8.99 -14.82 9.70
CA ASN A 98 -10.21 -14.34 9.05
C ASN A 98 -10.24 -12.81 9.06
N SER A 99 -9.85 -12.22 10.19
CA SER A 99 -9.72 -10.77 10.33
C SER A 99 -8.65 -10.20 9.41
N ILE A 100 -7.55 -10.92 9.16
CA ILE A 100 -6.52 -10.50 8.20
C ILE A 100 -7.06 -10.48 6.78
N GLU A 101 -7.75 -11.54 6.37
CA GLU A 101 -8.33 -11.64 5.02
C GLU A 101 -9.38 -10.55 4.75
N GLU A 102 -10.30 -10.32 5.70
CA GLU A 102 -11.28 -9.25 5.61
C GLU A 102 -10.62 -7.87 5.46
N ARG A 103 -9.56 -7.60 6.23
CA ARG A 103 -8.81 -6.34 6.14
C ARG A 103 -8.15 -6.18 4.79
N ILE A 104 -7.55 -7.23 4.22
CA ILE A 104 -6.94 -7.18 2.90
C ILE A 104 -8.00 -6.89 1.82
N TYR A 105 -9.17 -7.51 1.87
CA TYR A 105 -10.25 -7.20 0.92
C TYR A 105 -10.80 -5.78 1.08
N GLN A 106 -10.90 -5.27 2.31
CA GLN A 106 -11.30 -3.88 2.53
C GLN A 106 -10.28 -2.90 1.93
N ILE A 107 -8.98 -3.17 2.10
CA ILE A 107 -7.91 -2.37 1.50
C ILE A 107 -7.97 -2.44 -0.03
N ASP A 108 -8.22 -3.62 -0.61
CA ASP A 108 -8.39 -3.81 -2.06
C ASP A 108 -9.56 -2.98 -2.60
N SER A 109 -10.69 -2.97 -1.90
CA SER A 109 -11.86 -2.16 -2.25
C SER A 109 -11.55 -0.65 -2.22
N ASP A 110 -10.95 -0.16 -1.12
CA ASP A 110 -10.56 1.24 -0.97
C ASP A 110 -9.56 1.69 -2.06
N TRP A 111 -8.61 0.81 -2.39
CA TRP A 111 -7.66 1.01 -3.49
C TRP A 111 -8.36 1.08 -4.85
N GLY A 112 -9.30 0.17 -5.13
CA GLY A 112 -10.09 0.14 -6.37
C GLY A 112 -10.90 1.42 -6.60
N GLU A 113 -11.50 1.96 -5.54
CA GLU A 113 -12.17 3.27 -5.60
C GLU A 113 -11.20 4.41 -5.92
N LEU A 114 -10.03 4.41 -5.28
CA LEU A 114 -9.02 5.44 -5.47
C LEU A 114 -8.49 5.44 -6.90
N ARG A 115 -8.24 4.26 -7.47
CA ARG A 115 -7.81 4.08 -8.85
C ARG A 115 -8.85 4.61 -9.84
N SER A 116 -10.13 4.30 -9.61
CA SER A 116 -11.23 4.79 -10.44
C SER A 116 -11.34 6.32 -10.41
N LYS A 117 -11.20 6.91 -9.22
CA LYS A 117 -11.18 8.38 -9.04
C LYS A 117 -9.97 9.01 -9.75
N LYS A 118 -8.79 8.40 -9.70
CA LYS A 118 -7.59 8.87 -10.42
C LYS A 118 -7.81 8.90 -11.93
N ALA A 119 -8.35 7.83 -12.51
CA ALA A 119 -8.65 7.77 -13.95
C ALA A 119 -9.59 8.92 -14.38
N HIS A 120 -10.59 9.25 -13.55
CA HIS A 120 -11.49 10.38 -13.80
C HIS A 120 -10.78 11.75 -13.77
N TYR A 121 -9.77 11.93 -12.90
CA TYR A 121 -8.99 13.16 -12.87
C TYR A 121 -8.08 13.32 -14.11
N GLN A 122 -7.65 12.21 -14.72
CA GLN A 122 -6.83 12.22 -15.94
C GLN A 122 -7.65 12.54 -17.20
N LEU A 123 -8.93 12.14 -17.24
CA LEU A 123 -9.83 12.39 -18.38
C LEU A 123 -10.42 13.81 -18.45
N LYS A 124 -10.24 14.63 -17.41
CA LYS A 124 -10.81 15.99 -17.29
C LYS A 124 -9.78 17.12 -17.50
N ASN A 125 -8.59 16.80 -17.98
CA ASN A 125 -7.62 17.78 -18.48
C ASN A 125 -7.35 17.49 -19.96
#